data_AF-A0A2N2TMM7-F1
#
_entry.id   AF-A0A2N2TMM7-F1
#
_cell.length_a   1.000
_cell.length_b   1.000
_cell.length_c   1.000
_cell.angle_alpha   90.00
_cell.angle_beta   90.00
_cell.angle_gamma   90.00
#
_symmetry.space_group_name_H-M   'P 1'
#
loop_
_entity.id
_entity.type
_entity.pdbx_description
1 polymer ?
#
loop_
_entity_poly.entity_id
_entity_poly.type
_entity_poly.pdbx_seq_one_letter_code
_entity_poly.pdbx_strand_id
1 'polypeptide(L)'
;MNVPDPRRRLTLQRLSALSAAALLPWRPGAAFGSAASTLNALPRTALVIGNSRYKEAPLRNPANDAAAIGDHLRKMGFSVTAQLDTGRAAMEGAIRSYGEQLAKSKGVGLFYFAGHGLQVNWRNFLVPVDAALDRADDIPRQTVDLAALLGGIGKAGNPMNIVILDACRDNPFGGDIKSGKGLSQMDAPIGTLLAYATAPGNVASDGSGANGLYTENLLREIGTPEAKIEDVFKRVRLAVRRASQGQQIPWESTSLEDDFYFLPPASIKKLSEEELARQFAEEAAAWEQAQQAQQVAPVEAYLRRFPSGRFSELALVRLDRLLAKEGEQKVKLVNAAANPFTLGTGVIDLNYRVGDRYVFRTQDLLTKVEGRQLVNAVSEVTEDRVIYNNGALVTDLLGNVLKRPDGTTFGPSQFFAREYSLGKKWTTRYAIRFSDGSEDVIELDIRVIGRETITVPAGTFECFVVEANGWTLGRGQSNHWKYWVAPDKLNRLVAMDVWWRRGNRINRSERQELVSYARAG
;
A
#
# COMPACT_ATOMS: atom_id res chain seq x y z
N MET A 1 37.94 -51.40 47.53
CA MET A 1 37.69 -51.91 46.17
C MET A 1 36.46 -51.19 45.61
N ASN A 2 36.55 -50.73 44.36
CA ASN A 2 35.50 -50.29 43.41
C ASN A 2 34.28 -49.42 43.84
N VAL A 3 34.26 -48.18 43.30
CA VAL A 3 33.21 -47.42 42.54
C VAL A 3 31.90 -48.18 42.17
N PRO A 4 30.72 -47.56 41.92
CA PRO A 4 30.34 -46.13 41.68
C PRO A 4 29.21 -45.61 42.62
N ASP A 5 28.40 -44.54 42.43
CA ASP A 5 28.20 -43.45 41.42
C ASP A 5 27.75 -42.17 42.20
N PRO A 6 27.82 -40.93 41.63
CA PRO A 6 26.57 -40.16 41.62
C PRO A 6 26.37 -39.15 40.47
N ARG A 7 25.23 -39.26 39.78
CA ARG A 7 24.48 -38.09 39.26
C ARG A 7 23.54 -37.52 40.35
N ARG A 8 23.73 -36.25 40.77
CA ARG A 8 22.71 -35.16 40.72
C ARG A 8 22.94 -33.97 41.70
N ARG A 9 22.72 -32.78 41.14
CA ARG A 9 22.05 -31.57 41.69
C ARG A 9 22.82 -30.51 42.51
N LEU A 10 22.64 -29.27 42.00
CA LEU A 10 22.46 -27.97 42.67
C LEU A 10 23.68 -27.11 43.05
N THR A 11 23.95 -26.13 42.16
CA THR A 11 24.10 -24.68 42.42
C THR A 11 24.82 -24.18 43.69
N LEU A 12 25.94 -23.46 43.52
CA LEU A 12 26.03 -21.98 43.70
C LEU A 12 27.47 -21.41 43.49
N GLN A 13 27.52 -20.23 42.86
CA GLN A 13 28.45 -19.08 43.04
C GLN A 13 29.99 -19.22 43.23
N ARG A 14 30.68 -18.51 42.29
CA ARG A 14 31.78 -17.52 42.48
C ARG A 14 33.20 -17.94 42.95
N LEU A 15 34.20 -17.60 42.11
CA LEU A 15 35.39 -16.71 42.33
C LEU A 15 36.40 -17.01 41.18
N SER A 16 36.63 -16.13 40.19
CA SER A 16 37.65 -15.05 40.12
C SER A 16 39.10 -15.52 40.36
N ALA A 17 40.15 -15.16 39.59
CA ALA A 17 40.34 -14.22 38.47
C ALA A 17 41.39 -14.82 37.48
N LEU A 18 42.01 -14.20 36.45
CA LEU A 18 42.49 -12.82 36.23
C LEU A 18 42.92 -12.67 34.76
N SER A 19 42.52 -11.60 34.07
CA SER A 19 43.26 -10.96 32.94
C SER A 19 42.45 -9.75 32.45
N ALA A 20 42.90 -8.55 32.77
CA ALA A 20 42.23 -7.31 32.39
C ALA A 20 43.09 -6.52 31.40
N ALA A 21 42.54 -6.25 30.22
CA ALA A 21 43.05 -5.26 29.28
C ALA A 21 41.85 -4.58 28.58
N ALA A 22 41.42 -3.44 29.13
CA ALA A 22 40.59 -2.41 28.51
C ALA A 22 39.39 -2.86 27.63
N LEU A 23 38.40 -3.54 28.20
CA LEU A 23 37.05 -3.52 27.65
C LEU A 23 36.30 -2.30 28.19
N LEU A 24 36.02 -1.32 27.33
CA LEU A 24 34.96 -0.35 27.58
C LEU A 24 33.63 -1.11 27.68
N PRO A 25 32.87 -1.01 28.78
CA PRO A 25 31.56 -1.64 28.85
C PRO A 25 30.63 -0.93 27.87
N TRP A 26 30.25 -1.61 26.79
CA TRP A 26 29.15 -1.18 25.94
C TRP A 26 27.90 -1.11 26.82
N ARG A 27 27.47 0.10 27.16
CA ARG A 27 26.22 0.35 27.87
C ARG A 27 25.06 0.19 26.87
N PRO A 28 24.19 -0.83 26.98
CA PRO A 28 22.86 -0.76 26.37
C PRO A 28 22.02 0.20 27.21
N GLY A 29 22.25 1.50 27.00
CA GLY A 29 21.80 2.55 27.92
C GLY A 29 21.86 3.95 27.33
N ALA A 30 21.76 4.07 26.00
CA ALA A 30 21.22 5.28 25.42
C ALA A 30 19.72 5.26 25.71
N ALA A 31 19.25 6.18 26.56
CA ALA A 31 17.82 6.44 26.68
C ALA A 31 17.34 6.96 25.31
N PHE A 32 16.67 6.09 24.55
CA PHE A 32 15.98 6.50 23.33
C PHE A 32 14.86 7.44 23.74
N GLY A 33 15.12 8.75 23.63
CA GLY A 33 14.09 9.77 23.77
C GLY A 33 12.97 9.45 22.78
N SER A 34 11.73 9.59 23.24
CA SER A 34 10.55 9.50 22.38
C SER A 34 10.66 10.54 21.27
N ALA A 35 11.04 10.11 20.08
CA ALA A 35 10.87 10.91 18.88
C ALA A 35 9.38 10.90 18.52
N ALA A 36 8.76 12.07 18.44
CA ALA A 36 7.62 12.21 17.54
C ALA A 36 8.09 11.90 16.11
N SER A 37 7.19 11.55 15.18
CA SER A 37 7.64 11.36 13.80
C SER A 37 8.30 12.65 13.31
N THR A 38 9.41 12.51 12.59
CA THR A 38 10.21 13.63 12.07
C THR A 38 9.33 14.61 11.31
N LEU A 39 8.43 14.08 10.47
CA LEU A 39 7.43 14.83 9.71
C LEU A 39 6.44 15.59 10.61
N ASN A 40 5.99 14.99 11.71
CA ASN A 40 4.98 15.58 12.58
C ASN A 40 5.47 16.79 13.40
N ALA A 41 6.78 16.93 13.58
CA ALA A 41 7.41 18.07 14.24
C ALA A 41 7.66 19.27 13.30
N LEU A 42 7.49 19.11 11.99
CA LEU A 42 7.73 20.16 11.01
C LEU A 42 6.58 21.17 10.89
N PRO A 43 6.84 22.38 10.37
CA PRO A 43 5.79 23.31 9.97
C PRO A 43 4.81 22.63 8.99
N ARG A 44 3.52 22.95 9.12
CA ARG A 44 2.46 22.38 8.28
C ARG A 44 1.77 23.50 7.52
N THR A 45 1.75 23.43 6.19
CA THR A 45 1.15 24.45 5.32
C THR A 45 0.12 23.79 4.41
N ALA A 46 -1.06 24.38 4.28
CA ALA A 46 -2.08 23.88 3.37
C ALA A 46 -2.61 24.96 2.43
N LEU A 47 -2.89 24.55 1.19
CA LEU A 47 -3.70 25.29 0.22
C LEU A 47 -4.95 24.46 -0.08
N VAL A 48 -6.12 25.03 0.22
CA VAL A 48 -7.41 24.35 0.13
C VAL A 48 -8.30 25.15 -0.82
N ILE A 49 -8.74 24.54 -1.92
CA ILE A 49 -9.49 25.19 -2.99
C ILE A 49 -10.84 24.49 -3.19
N GLY A 50 -11.94 25.25 -3.22
CA GLY A 50 -13.30 24.73 -3.42
C GLY A 50 -14.07 25.55 -4.44
N ASN A 51 -14.28 25.01 -5.63
CA ASN A 51 -14.98 25.69 -6.72
C ASN A 51 -16.36 25.05 -6.94
N SER A 52 -17.42 25.83 -6.75
CA SER A 52 -18.83 25.40 -6.87
C SER A 52 -19.60 26.21 -7.91
N ARG A 53 -19.41 27.54 -7.94
CA ARG A 53 -20.21 28.50 -8.71
C ARG A 53 -19.75 28.67 -10.16
N TYR A 54 -19.56 27.56 -10.86
CA TYR A 54 -19.38 27.53 -12.31
C TYR A 54 -20.63 28.06 -13.03
N LYS A 55 -20.44 28.72 -14.18
CA LYS A 55 -21.53 29.28 -14.99
C LYS A 55 -22.43 28.22 -15.61
N GLU A 56 -21.83 27.27 -16.34
CA GLU A 56 -22.56 26.26 -17.12
C GLU A 56 -22.95 25.02 -16.31
N ALA A 57 -22.18 24.69 -15.26
CA ALA A 57 -22.35 23.44 -14.51
C ALA A 57 -21.97 23.61 -13.03
N PRO A 58 -22.78 24.33 -12.25
CA PRO A 58 -22.53 24.51 -10.83
C PRO A 58 -22.51 23.18 -10.07
N LEU A 59 -21.59 23.04 -9.13
CA LEU A 59 -21.51 21.92 -8.18
C LEU A 59 -22.08 22.35 -6.82
N ARG A 60 -22.61 21.40 -6.05
CA ARG A 60 -23.34 21.74 -4.81
C ARG A 60 -22.42 21.91 -3.59
N ASN A 61 -21.46 21.01 -3.42
CA ASN A 61 -20.72 20.85 -2.18
C ASN A 61 -19.24 21.32 -2.15
N PRO A 62 -18.48 21.47 -3.26
CA PRO A 62 -17.03 21.76 -3.19
C PRO A 62 -16.58 22.95 -2.32
N ALA A 63 -17.38 24.01 -2.22
CA ALA A 63 -17.08 25.15 -1.36
C ALA A 63 -17.29 24.84 0.13
N ASN A 64 -18.32 24.04 0.47
CA ASN A 64 -18.54 23.52 1.82
C ASN A 64 -17.44 22.53 2.20
N ASP A 65 -17.09 21.63 1.28
CA ASP A 65 -16.04 20.62 1.42
C ASP A 65 -14.69 21.28 1.74
N ALA A 66 -14.29 22.26 0.94
CA ALA A 66 -13.08 23.04 1.15
C ALA A 66 -13.09 23.84 2.46
N ALA A 67 -14.23 24.45 2.84
CA ALA A 67 -14.34 25.13 4.12
C ALA A 67 -14.18 24.16 5.32
N ALA A 68 -14.88 23.03 5.28
CA ALA A 68 -14.84 22.01 6.34
C ALA A 68 -13.44 21.37 6.49
N ILE A 69 -12.78 21.06 5.38
CA ILE A 69 -11.39 20.57 5.35
C ILE A 69 -10.44 21.64 5.89
N GLY A 70 -10.56 22.88 5.44
CA GLY A 70 -9.73 23.98 5.92
C GLY A 70 -9.81 24.18 7.44
N ASP A 71 -11.01 24.10 8.02
CA ASP A 71 -11.20 24.24 9.46
C ASP A 71 -10.71 23.05 10.27
N HIS A 72 -10.78 21.82 9.75
CA HIS A 72 -10.16 20.65 10.41
C HIS A 72 -8.63 20.76 10.37
N LEU A 73 -8.05 21.12 9.22
CA LEU A 73 -6.60 21.27 9.09
C LEU A 73 -6.05 22.37 10.00
N ARG A 74 -6.76 23.49 10.17
CA ARG A 74 -6.41 24.53 11.17
C ARG A 74 -6.35 23.97 12.59
N LYS A 75 -7.36 23.20 13.00
CA LYS A 75 -7.41 22.52 14.32
C LYS A 75 -6.27 21.49 14.47
N MET A 76 -5.78 20.93 13.37
CA MET A 76 -4.64 19.99 13.30
C MET A 76 -3.28 20.69 13.10
N GLY A 77 -3.21 22.00 13.30
CA GLY A 77 -1.96 22.77 13.30
C GLY A 77 -1.40 23.14 11.93
N PHE A 78 -2.20 23.06 10.85
CA PHE A 78 -1.83 23.60 9.55
C PHE A 78 -2.06 25.12 9.48
N SER A 79 -1.12 25.84 8.88
CA SER A 79 -1.35 27.17 8.33
C SER A 79 -2.12 27.02 7.01
N VAL A 80 -3.41 27.36 7.00
CA VAL A 80 -4.33 27.09 5.89
C VAL A 80 -4.67 28.35 5.10
N THR A 81 -4.23 28.39 3.84
CA THR A 81 -4.77 29.29 2.82
C THR A 81 -5.98 28.64 2.16
N ALA A 82 -7.15 29.27 2.27
CA ALA A 82 -8.38 28.80 1.60
C ALA A 82 -8.74 29.71 0.42
N GLN A 83 -9.25 29.13 -0.66
CA GLN A 83 -9.71 29.81 -1.87
C GLN A 83 -11.05 29.19 -2.28
N LEU A 84 -12.12 29.99 -2.38
CA LEU A 84 -13.46 29.53 -2.75
C LEU A 84 -13.90 30.22 -4.03
N ASP A 85 -14.60 29.49 -4.90
CA ASP A 85 -15.14 29.97 -6.19
C ASP A 85 -14.14 30.85 -6.96
N THR A 86 -12.94 30.31 -7.16
CA THR A 86 -11.76 31.08 -7.54
C THR A 86 -11.49 30.99 -9.04
N GLY A 87 -11.27 32.15 -9.66
CA GLY A 87 -10.91 32.29 -11.08
C GLY A 87 -9.44 31.97 -11.36
N ARG A 88 -9.09 31.72 -12.63
CA ARG A 88 -7.80 31.14 -13.04
C ARG A 88 -6.59 31.89 -12.48
N ALA A 89 -6.54 33.20 -12.65
CA ALA A 89 -5.38 34.01 -12.25
C ALA A 89 -5.14 33.99 -10.73
N ALA A 90 -6.21 34.01 -9.94
CA ALA A 90 -6.12 33.90 -8.48
C ALA A 90 -5.69 32.50 -8.04
N MET A 91 -6.19 31.46 -8.71
CA MET A 91 -5.80 30.06 -8.46
C MET A 91 -4.31 29.82 -8.75
N GLU A 92 -3.80 30.30 -9.89
CA GLU A 92 -2.37 30.23 -10.23
C GLU A 92 -1.49 31.05 -9.26
N GLY A 93 -1.98 32.21 -8.81
CA GLY A 93 -1.31 33.02 -7.79
C GLY A 93 -1.22 32.31 -6.44
N ALA A 94 -2.30 31.70 -5.99
CA ALA A 94 -2.35 30.95 -4.73
C ALA A 94 -1.42 29.72 -4.76
N ILE A 95 -1.41 28.95 -5.87
CA ILE A 95 -0.53 27.79 -6.04
C ILE A 95 0.95 28.20 -6.04
N ARG A 96 1.29 29.31 -6.69
CA ARG A 96 2.65 29.87 -6.69
C ARG A 96 3.09 30.29 -5.29
N SER A 97 2.26 31.06 -4.59
CA SER A 97 2.53 31.48 -3.20
C SER A 97 2.67 30.29 -2.26
N TYR A 98 1.84 29.26 -2.41
CA TYR A 98 1.95 28.02 -1.66
C TYR A 98 3.29 27.30 -1.91
N GLY A 99 3.72 27.17 -3.17
CA GLY A 99 5.04 26.60 -3.51
C GLY A 99 6.20 27.40 -2.92
N GLU A 100 6.13 28.73 -2.94
CA GLU A 100 7.13 29.61 -2.29
C GLU A 100 7.13 29.47 -0.76
N GLN A 101 5.97 29.30 -0.14
CA GLN A 101 5.84 29.06 1.31
C GLN A 101 6.46 27.70 1.69
N LEU A 102 6.18 26.63 0.93
CA LEU A 102 6.83 25.31 1.14
C LEU A 102 8.35 25.38 0.99
N ALA A 103 8.84 26.10 -0.03
CA ALA A 103 10.28 26.24 -0.27
C ALA A 103 10.99 26.96 0.89
N LYS A 104 10.32 27.90 1.55
CA LYS A 104 10.81 28.64 2.73
C LYS A 104 10.68 27.85 4.02
N SER A 105 9.54 27.17 4.25
CA SER A 105 9.23 26.47 5.52
C SER A 105 9.83 25.08 5.63
N LYS A 106 10.09 24.42 4.49
CA LYS A 106 10.65 23.05 4.40
C LYS A 106 9.90 22.01 5.23
N GLY A 107 8.58 22.13 5.31
CA GLY A 107 7.71 21.29 6.13
C GLY A 107 6.75 20.38 5.36
N VAL A 108 5.66 20.00 6.01
CA VAL A 108 4.58 19.20 5.40
C VAL A 108 3.65 20.11 4.60
N GLY A 109 3.51 19.83 3.31
CA GLY A 109 2.55 20.49 2.43
C GLY A 109 1.28 19.67 2.25
N LEU A 110 0.11 20.31 2.33
CA LEU A 110 -1.17 19.71 1.92
C LEU A 110 -1.88 20.59 0.88
N PHE A 111 -2.07 20.07 -0.33
CA PHE A 111 -2.96 20.64 -1.32
C PHE A 111 -4.29 19.87 -1.33
N TYR A 112 -5.40 20.58 -1.24
CA TYR A 112 -6.75 20.02 -1.42
C TYR A 112 -7.48 20.81 -2.50
N PHE A 113 -8.11 20.10 -3.44
CA PHE A 113 -9.01 20.70 -4.43
C PHE A 113 -10.32 19.92 -4.50
N ALA A 114 -11.43 20.64 -4.42
CA ALA A 114 -12.76 20.19 -4.82
C ALA A 114 -13.33 21.09 -5.93
N GLY A 115 -14.00 20.48 -6.91
CA GLY A 115 -14.55 21.17 -8.07
C GLY A 115 -14.54 20.31 -9.34
N HIS A 116 -14.67 20.91 -10.52
CA HIS A 116 -14.51 20.19 -11.79
C HIS A 116 -13.04 19.92 -12.11
N GLY A 117 -12.75 18.71 -12.59
CA GLY A 117 -11.44 18.29 -13.09
C GLY A 117 -11.54 17.57 -14.43
N LEU A 118 -10.65 17.92 -15.37
CA LEU A 118 -10.67 17.42 -16.75
C LEU A 118 -9.38 16.67 -17.10
N GLN A 119 -9.47 15.73 -18.05
CA GLN A 119 -8.32 15.03 -18.62
C GLN A 119 -8.24 15.22 -20.13
N VAL A 120 -7.06 15.67 -20.60
CA VAL A 120 -6.70 15.69 -22.02
C VAL A 120 -5.28 15.16 -22.18
N ASN A 121 -5.05 14.22 -23.10
CA ASN A 121 -3.72 13.65 -23.41
C ASN A 121 -2.94 13.20 -22.16
N TRP A 122 -3.61 12.47 -21.27
CA TRP A 122 -3.11 11.97 -19.98
C TRP A 122 -2.68 13.05 -18.96
N ARG A 123 -2.92 14.34 -19.25
CA ARG A 123 -2.71 15.45 -18.31
C ARG A 123 -4.00 15.81 -17.59
N ASN A 124 -3.85 16.22 -16.33
CA ASN A 124 -4.93 16.53 -15.42
C ASN A 124 -5.04 18.03 -15.21
N PHE A 125 -6.24 18.56 -15.37
CA PHE A 125 -6.53 19.99 -15.32
C PHE A 125 -7.60 20.28 -14.27
N LEU A 126 -7.31 21.22 -13.37
CA LEU A 126 -8.27 21.72 -12.38
C LEU A 126 -9.00 22.92 -12.98
N VAL A 127 -10.33 22.95 -12.90
CA VAL A 127 -11.15 23.96 -13.60
C VAL A 127 -11.51 25.13 -12.66
N PRO A 128 -11.11 26.37 -12.98
CA PRO A 128 -11.55 27.59 -12.30
C PRO A 128 -13.01 27.95 -12.62
N VAL A 129 -13.68 28.72 -11.76
CA VAL A 129 -15.11 29.08 -11.98
C VAL A 129 -15.35 30.05 -13.15
N ASP A 130 -14.30 30.73 -13.61
CA ASP A 130 -14.34 31.68 -14.73
C ASP A 130 -14.00 31.04 -16.10
N ALA A 131 -13.68 29.74 -16.14
CA ALA A 131 -13.37 29.02 -17.38
C ALA A 131 -14.58 28.89 -18.32
N ALA A 132 -14.37 29.16 -19.61
CA ALA A 132 -15.32 28.98 -20.70
C ALA A 132 -14.71 28.02 -21.74
N LEU A 133 -15.10 26.75 -21.72
CA LEU A 133 -14.41 25.67 -22.42
C LEU A 133 -15.20 25.18 -23.63
N ASP A 134 -15.15 25.94 -24.73
CA ASP A 134 -15.90 25.64 -25.97
C ASP A 134 -15.21 24.60 -26.87
N ARG A 135 -13.87 24.51 -26.81
CA ARG A 135 -13.06 23.56 -27.60
C ARG A 135 -11.86 23.05 -26.80
N ALA A 136 -11.30 21.90 -27.21
CA ALA A 136 -10.21 21.23 -26.49
C ALA A 136 -8.96 22.11 -26.28
N ASP A 137 -8.66 23.02 -27.22
CA ASP A 137 -7.56 23.99 -27.14
C ASP A 137 -7.73 25.04 -26.05
N ASP A 138 -8.94 25.25 -25.53
CA ASP A 138 -9.17 26.17 -24.41
C ASP A 138 -8.78 25.55 -23.07
N ILE A 139 -8.78 24.22 -22.95
CA ILE A 139 -8.45 23.54 -21.69
C ILE A 139 -7.07 23.97 -21.18
N PRO A 140 -5.95 23.85 -21.93
CA PRO A 140 -4.64 24.33 -21.44
C PRO A 140 -4.52 25.85 -21.26
N ARG A 141 -5.48 26.64 -21.77
CA ARG A 141 -5.47 28.11 -21.73
C ARG A 141 -6.37 28.71 -20.65
N GLN A 142 -7.34 27.95 -20.15
CA GLN A 142 -8.37 28.43 -19.22
C GLN A 142 -8.48 27.59 -17.94
N THR A 143 -7.70 26.51 -17.83
CA THR A 143 -7.61 25.69 -16.61
C THR A 143 -6.20 25.76 -15.99
N VAL A 144 -6.00 25.05 -14.87
CA VAL A 144 -4.70 24.92 -14.22
C VAL A 144 -4.19 23.49 -14.34
N ASP A 145 -2.99 23.31 -14.92
CA ASP A 145 -2.35 22.00 -15.05
C ASP A 145 -1.81 21.50 -13.69
N LEU A 146 -2.29 20.33 -13.26
CA LEU A 146 -1.86 19.67 -12.03
C LEU A 146 -0.38 19.24 -12.10
N ALA A 147 0.16 18.94 -13.28
CA ALA A 147 1.58 18.62 -13.42
C ALA A 147 2.49 19.82 -13.12
N ALA A 148 2.03 21.05 -13.41
CA ALA A 148 2.75 22.27 -13.05
C ALA A 148 2.75 22.50 -11.53
N LEU A 149 1.64 22.20 -10.85
CA LEU A 149 1.54 22.21 -9.39
C LEU A 149 2.49 21.18 -8.76
N LEU A 150 2.44 19.92 -9.21
CA LEU A 150 3.31 18.85 -8.70
C LEU A 150 4.79 19.13 -8.96
N GLY A 151 5.14 19.70 -10.12
CA GLY A 151 6.49 20.14 -10.44
C GLY A 151 6.97 21.33 -9.58
N GLY A 152 6.07 22.26 -9.24
CA GLY A 152 6.37 23.36 -8.31
C GLY A 152 6.61 22.86 -6.89
N ILE A 153 5.77 21.94 -6.42
CA ILE A 153 5.92 21.26 -5.13
C ILE A 153 7.22 20.45 -5.07
N GLY A 154 7.53 19.64 -6.09
CA GLY A 154 8.77 18.87 -6.16
C GLY A 154 10.03 19.76 -6.11
N LYS A 155 9.99 20.93 -6.76
CA LYS A 155 11.07 21.94 -6.68
C LYS A 155 11.18 22.62 -5.31
N ALA A 156 10.08 22.71 -4.55
CA ALA A 156 10.13 23.23 -3.19
C ALA A 156 10.99 22.34 -2.27
N GLY A 157 11.16 21.06 -2.60
CA GLY A 157 12.09 20.14 -1.93
C GLY A 157 11.82 20.07 -0.43
N ASN A 158 10.54 19.97 -0.08
CA ASN A 158 10.03 19.78 1.27
C ASN A 158 9.77 18.28 1.52
N PRO A 159 9.91 17.77 2.75
CA PRO A 159 10.05 16.33 3.00
C PRO A 159 8.75 15.53 2.85
N MET A 160 7.58 16.17 2.87
CA MET A 160 6.30 15.49 2.65
C MET A 160 5.29 16.39 1.95
N ASN A 161 4.60 15.82 0.96
CA ASN A 161 3.47 16.44 0.28
C ASN A 161 2.25 15.52 0.29
N ILE A 162 1.09 16.10 0.53
CA ILE A 162 -0.22 15.45 0.52
C ILE A 162 -1.05 16.20 -0.53
N VAL A 163 -1.56 15.52 -1.54
CA VAL A 163 -2.34 16.13 -2.63
C VAL A 163 -3.66 15.38 -2.74
N ILE A 164 -4.76 16.04 -2.42
CA ILE A 164 -6.10 15.44 -2.32
C ILE A 164 -7.00 16.09 -3.37
N LEU A 165 -7.60 15.26 -4.22
CA LEU A 165 -8.40 15.69 -5.37
C LEU A 165 -9.81 15.11 -5.28
N ASP A 166 -10.72 15.89 -4.67
CA ASP A 166 -12.16 15.63 -4.66
C ASP A 166 -12.85 16.29 -5.86
N ALA A 167 -12.33 15.94 -7.05
CA ALA A 167 -12.80 16.51 -8.30
C ALA A 167 -13.95 15.67 -8.88
N CYS A 168 -15.03 16.35 -9.29
CA CYS A 168 -16.01 15.82 -10.22
C CYS A 168 -15.38 15.67 -11.62
N ARG A 169 -15.82 14.63 -12.34
CA ARG A 169 -15.01 13.96 -13.38
C ARG A 169 -15.76 13.64 -14.67
N ASP A 170 -17.05 13.95 -14.78
CA ASP A 170 -17.64 14.11 -16.11
C ASP A 170 -17.16 15.45 -16.69
N ASN A 171 -17.00 15.55 -18.01
CA ASN A 171 -16.81 16.83 -18.67
C ASN A 171 -18.18 17.49 -18.84
N PRO A 172 -18.51 18.57 -18.12
CA PRO A 172 -19.81 19.22 -18.27
C PRO A 172 -19.87 20.17 -19.48
N PHE A 173 -18.72 20.47 -20.09
CA PHE A 173 -18.60 21.42 -21.19
C PHE A 173 -18.78 20.69 -22.52
N GLY A 174 -19.93 20.94 -23.17
CA GLY A 174 -20.34 20.23 -24.39
C GLY A 174 -19.53 20.59 -25.63
N GLY A 175 -19.43 19.65 -26.57
CA GLY A 175 -18.76 19.81 -27.87
C GLY A 175 -17.96 18.57 -28.28
N ASP A 176 -17.24 18.64 -29.41
CA ASP A 176 -16.34 17.59 -29.93
C ASP A 176 -15.09 17.33 -29.05
N ILE A 177 -15.08 17.84 -27.81
CA ILE A 177 -13.98 17.70 -26.85
C ILE A 177 -13.92 16.24 -26.39
N LYS A 178 -13.06 15.44 -27.03
CA LYS A 178 -12.68 14.09 -26.61
C LYS A 178 -11.80 14.11 -25.35
N SER A 179 -12.33 14.62 -24.24
CA SER A 179 -11.74 14.48 -22.91
C SER A 179 -11.95 13.05 -22.39
N GLY A 180 -10.98 12.53 -21.64
CA GLY A 180 -11.19 11.29 -20.89
C GLY A 180 -12.25 11.49 -19.80
N LYS A 181 -13.02 10.44 -19.45
CA LYS A 181 -13.84 10.48 -18.23
C LYS A 181 -12.90 10.51 -17.02
N GLY A 182 -12.94 11.61 -16.30
CA GLY A 182 -12.19 11.86 -15.09
C GLY A 182 -10.69 12.02 -15.25
N LEU A 183 -10.02 12.27 -14.11
CA LEU A 183 -8.57 12.46 -14.06
C LEU A 183 -7.81 11.16 -14.33
N SER A 184 -6.72 11.27 -15.10
CA SER A 184 -5.69 10.24 -15.25
C SER A 184 -5.04 9.93 -13.91
N GLN A 185 -4.74 8.66 -13.67
CA GLN A 185 -3.76 8.29 -12.67
C GLN A 185 -2.37 8.78 -13.09
N MET A 186 -1.64 9.30 -12.11
CA MET A 186 -0.24 9.66 -12.21
C MET A 186 0.50 9.03 -11.03
N ASP A 187 1.76 8.65 -11.24
CA ASP A 187 2.65 8.25 -10.16
C ASP A 187 3.00 9.45 -9.27
N ALA A 188 3.00 9.25 -7.95
CA ALA A 188 3.31 10.30 -7.00
C ALA A 188 4.83 10.65 -7.04
N PRO A 189 5.21 11.94 -7.14
CA PRO A 189 6.61 12.36 -6.96
C PRO A 189 7.17 11.88 -5.61
N ILE A 190 8.48 11.75 -5.47
CA ILE A 190 9.13 11.29 -4.21
C ILE A 190 8.66 12.17 -3.02
N GLY A 191 8.38 11.53 -1.88
CA GLY A 191 7.85 12.20 -0.69
C GLY A 191 6.43 12.74 -0.85
N THR A 192 5.63 12.20 -1.77
CA THR A 192 4.25 12.64 -2.04
C THR A 192 3.25 11.51 -1.86
N LEU A 193 2.11 11.81 -1.24
CA LEU A 193 0.88 11.04 -1.32
C LEU A 193 -0.14 11.82 -2.16
N LEU A 194 -0.64 11.17 -3.20
CA LEU A 194 -1.61 11.71 -4.15
C LEU A 194 -2.90 10.88 -4.06
N ALA A 195 -3.93 11.45 -3.45
CA ALA A 195 -5.24 10.83 -3.22
C ALA A 195 -6.31 11.43 -4.13
N TYR A 196 -7.16 10.56 -4.65
CA TYR A 196 -8.27 10.89 -5.53
C TYR A 196 -9.57 10.36 -4.92
N ALA A 197 -10.63 11.17 -4.95
CA ALA A 197 -11.94 10.77 -4.40
C ALA A 197 -12.60 9.57 -5.10
N THR A 198 -12.14 9.22 -6.31
CA THR A 198 -12.64 8.08 -7.09
C THR A 198 -11.55 7.58 -8.02
N ALA A 199 -11.77 6.38 -8.55
CA ALA A 199 -10.83 5.66 -9.40
C ALA A 199 -10.66 6.33 -10.79
N PRO A 200 -9.51 6.09 -11.46
CA PRO A 200 -9.29 6.52 -12.85
C PRO A 200 -10.43 6.05 -13.78
N GLY A 201 -10.94 6.96 -14.61
CA GLY A 201 -12.08 6.71 -15.50
C GLY A 201 -13.47 7.01 -14.93
N ASN A 202 -13.59 7.18 -13.61
CA ASN A 202 -14.88 7.16 -12.90
C ASN A 202 -15.22 8.49 -12.23
N VAL A 203 -16.43 8.65 -11.70
CA VAL A 203 -16.95 9.91 -11.12
C VAL A 203 -17.01 9.82 -9.60
N ALA A 204 -16.88 10.97 -8.92
CA ALA A 204 -17.05 11.11 -7.48
C ALA A 204 -18.46 11.62 -7.19
N SER A 205 -19.10 11.14 -6.12
CA SER A 205 -20.45 11.56 -5.75
C SER A 205 -20.41 12.80 -4.86
N ASP A 206 -21.07 13.87 -5.32
CA ASP A 206 -21.42 15.05 -4.52
C ASP A 206 -22.23 14.67 -3.25
N GLY A 207 -22.80 13.47 -3.17
CA GLY A 207 -23.57 13.00 -2.01
C GLY A 207 -24.90 13.74 -1.82
N SER A 208 -25.60 13.42 -0.72
CA SER A 208 -26.87 14.04 -0.35
C SER A 208 -26.77 15.02 0.84
N GLY A 209 -25.66 14.97 1.58
CA GLY A 209 -25.42 15.72 2.81
C GLY A 209 -24.88 17.14 2.61
N ALA A 210 -24.22 17.67 3.64
CA ALA A 210 -23.57 18.99 3.62
C ALA A 210 -22.25 19.03 2.84
N ASN A 211 -21.64 17.85 2.62
CA ASN A 211 -20.34 17.61 2.01
C ASN A 211 -20.45 16.48 0.96
N GLY A 212 -19.48 16.41 0.05
CA GLY A 212 -19.27 15.29 -0.87
C GLY A 212 -19.03 13.97 -0.14
N LEU A 213 -19.39 12.83 -0.77
CA LEU A 213 -19.29 11.51 -0.11
C LEU A 213 -17.84 11.19 0.31
N TYR A 214 -16.86 11.59 -0.50
CA TYR A 214 -15.46 11.41 -0.16
C TYR A 214 -15.04 12.32 0.99
N THR A 215 -15.31 13.63 0.89
CA THR A 215 -14.94 14.59 1.94
C THR A 215 -15.62 14.31 3.28
N GLU A 216 -16.89 13.87 3.33
CA GLU A 216 -17.55 13.47 4.58
C GLU A 216 -16.77 12.35 5.31
N ASN A 217 -16.36 11.32 4.56
CA ASN A 217 -15.59 10.21 5.13
C ASN A 217 -14.15 10.63 5.44
N LEU A 218 -13.52 11.46 4.60
CA LEU A 218 -12.19 12.00 4.85
C LEU A 218 -12.15 12.79 6.16
N LEU A 219 -13.07 13.72 6.37
CA LEU A 219 -13.20 14.54 7.59
C LEU A 219 -13.31 13.68 8.86
N ARG A 220 -14.06 12.58 8.78
CA ARG A 220 -14.19 11.60 9.87
C ARG A 220 -12.86 10.92 10.18
N GLU A 221 -12.20 10.38 9.15
CA GLU A 221 -11.01 9.55 9.35
C GLU A 221 -9.76 10.39 9.69
N ILE A 222 -9.57 11.60 9.15
CA ILE A 222 -8.47 12.50 9.57
C ILE A 222 -8.59 12.94 11.04
N GLY A 223 -9.79 12.90 11.60
CA GLY A 223 -10.07 13.16 13.01
C GLY A 223 -9.69 12.00 13.94
N THR A 224 -9.27 10.84 13.42
CA THR A 224 -8.84 9.69 14.22
C THR A 224 -7.48 9.95 14.88
N PRO A 225 -7.37 9.97 16.22
CA PRO A 225 -6.09 10.09 16.90
C PRO A 225 -5.16 8.92 16.58
N GLU A 226 -3.86 9.21 16.46
CA GLU A 226 -2.78 8.23 16.28
C GLU A 226 -2.89 7.35 15.01
N ALA A 227 -3.81 7.69 14.08
CA ALA A 227 -3.92 7.03 12.79
C ALA A 227 -2.83 7.52 11.82
N LYS A 228 -2.09 6.56 11.24
CA LYS A 228 -1.18 6.82 10.12
C LYS A 228 -1.97 7.31 8.90
N ILE A 229 -1.36 8.15 8.08
CA ILE A 229 -1.99 8.69 6.88
C ILE A 229 -2.47 7.59 5.90
N GLU A 230 -1.73 6.49 5.76
CA GLU A 230 -2.15 5.33 4.96
C GLU A 230 -3.40 4.66 5.54
N ASP A 231 -3.51 4.57 6.87
CA ASP A 231 -4.66 3.98 7.56
C ASP A 231 -5.91 4.86 7.39
N VAL A 232 -5.74 6.19 7.47
CA VAL A 232 -6.81 7.15 7.18
C VAL A 232 -7.35 6.94 5.77
N PHE A 233 -6.51 7.01 4.74
CA PHE A 233 -6.99 6.88 3.35
C PHE A 233 -7.56 5.49 3.05
N LYS A 234 -6.99 4.41 3.61
CA LYS A 234 -7.58 3.06 3.48
C LYS A 234 -8.97 2.94 4.13
N ARG A 235 -9.21 3.57 5.28
CA ARG A 235 -10.54 3.64 5.91
C ARG A 235 -11.52 4.45 5.07
N VAL A 236 -11.08 5.60 4.52
CA VAL A 236 -11.88 6.40 3.57
C VAL A 236 -12.25 5.58 2.34
N ARG A 237 -11.27 4.89 1.72
CA ARG A 237 -11.48 4.00 0.57
C ARG A 237 -12.52 2.93 0.86
N LEU A 238 -12.45 2.30 2.03
CA LEU A 238 -13.43 1.30 2.48
C LEU A 238 -14.82 1.92 2.68
N ALA A 239 -14.92 3.02 3.43
CA ALA A 239 -16.19 3.64 3.77
C ALA A 239 -16.93 4.18 2.54
N VAL A 240 -16.22 4.87 1.64
CA VAL A 240 -16.79 5.41 0.39
C VAL A 240 -17.23 4.29 -0.55
N ARG A 241 -16.45 3.21 -0.71
CA ARG A 241 -16.86 2.03 -1.48
C ARG A 241 -18.17 1.44 -0.94
N ARG A 242 -18.27 1.28 0.38
CA ARG A 242 -19.45 0.64 1.01
C ARG A 242 -20.69 1.52 0.94
N ALA A 243 -20.54 2.83 1.19
CA ALA A 243 -21.63 3.79 1.06
C ALA A 243 -22.13 3.93 -0.40
N SER A 244 -21.23 3.81 -1.38
CA SER A 244 -21.56 3.89 -2.82
C SER A 244 -21.87 2.53 -3.48
N GLN A 245 -21.91 1.42 -2.73
CA GLN A 245 -22.10 0.06 -3.28
C GLN A 245 -21.13 -0.27 -4.43
N GLY A 246 -19.87 0.15 -4.30
CA GLY A 246 -18.82 -0.08 -5.30
C GLY A 246 -18.82 0.91 -6.48
N GLN A 247 -19.75 1.88 -6.52
CA GLN A 247 -19.85 2.90 -7.58
C GLN A 247 -18.79 4.00 -7.47
N GLN A 248 -18.23 4.25 -6.28
CA GLN A 248 -17.14 5.18 -6.05
C GLN A 248 -16.05 4.50 -5.21
N ILE A 249 -14.82 4.50 -5.72
CA ILE A 249 -13.69 3.84 -5.06
C ILE A 249 -12.52 4.80 -5.06
N PRO A 250 -12.20 5.43 -3.92
CA PRO A 250 -11.01 6.27 -3.79
C PRO A 250 -9.73 5.56 -4.21
N TRP A 251 -8.78 6.33 -4.70
CA TRP A 251 -7.53 5.82 -5.23
C TRP A 251 -6.37 6.65 -4.71
N GLU A 252 -5.26 6.00 -4.38
CA GLU A 252 -4.10 6.64 -3.80
C GLU A 252 -2.82 6.15 -4.50
N SER A 253 -1.92 7.07 -4.80
CA SER A 253 -0.53 6.80 -5.18
C SER A 253 0.37 7.42 -4.12
N THR A 254 1.34 6.67 -3.59
CA THR A 254 2.19 7.12 -2.48
C THR A 254 3.64 6.70 -2.68
N SER A 255 4.54 7.62 -2.39
CA SER A 255 5.99 7.41 -2.33
C SER A 255 6.57 7.76 -0.94
N LEU A 256 5.71 7.86 0.07
CA LEU A 256 6.10 8.19 1.44
C LEU A 256 7.05 7.14 2.03
N GLU A 257 8.03 7.63 2.80
CA GLU A 257 9.01 6.77 3.47
C GLU A 257 8.84 6.73 5.00
N ASP A 258 8.43 7.86 5.59
CA ASP A 258 8.23 8.09 7.02
C ASP A 258 6.74 8.20 7.38
N ASP A 259 6.40 7.86 8.64
CA ASP A 259 5.04 7.97 9.15
C ASP A 259 4.60 9.43 9.34
N PHE A 260 3.37 9.75 8.90
CA PHE A 260 2.67 10.99 9.25
C PHE A 260 1.30 10.69 9.87
N TYR A 261 0.95 11.51 10.86
CA TYR A 261 -0.31 11.45 11.60
C TYR A 261 -0.97 12.84 11.56
N PHE A 262 -2.26 12.95 11.25
CA PHE A 262 -2.94 14.27 11.38
C PHE A 262 -2.98 14.72 12.86
N LEU A 263 -3.30 13.77 13.75
CA LEU A 263 -3.27 13.90 15.20
C LEU A 263 -2.26 12.89 15.76
N PRO A 264 -0.98 13.28 15.98
CA PRO A 264 0.07 12.35 16.38
C PRO A 264 -0.08 11.85 17.83
N PRO A 265 0.45 10.65 18.15
CA PRO A 265 0.58 10.19 19.53
C PRO A 265 1.49 11.13 20.34
N ALA A 266 1.23 11.24 21.65
CA ALA A 266 2.06 12.03 22.54
C ALA A 266 3.53 11.55 22.62
N SER A 267 3.76 10.27 22.32
CA SER A 267 5.09 9.67 22.22
C SER A 267 5.07 8.45 21.30
N ILE A 268 6.04 8.30 20.39
CA ILE A 268 6.22 7.04 19.65
C ILE A 268 7.07 6.10 20.52
N LYS A 269 6.41 5.32 21.38
CA LYS A 269 7.05 4.27 22.16
C LYS A 269 7.41 3.08 21.25
N LYS A 270 8.68 2.69 21.20
CA LYS A 270 9.05 1.37 20.67
C LYS A 270 8.46 0.28 21.59
N LEU A 271 7.56 -0.53 21.04
CA LEU A 271 6.96 -1.66 21.74
C LEU A 271 8.01 -2.73 22.07
N SER A 272 7.85 -3.40 23.21
CA SER A 272 8.63 -4.60 23.54
C SER A 272 8.20 -5.80 22.68
N GLU A 273 9.02 -6.84 22.65
CA GLU A 273 8.72 -8.09 21.93
C GLU A 273 7.43 -8.76 22.44
N GLU A 274 7.14 -8.67 23.75
CA GLU A 274 5.91 -9.19 24.35
C GLU A 274 4.67 -8.41 23.88
N GLU A 275 4.76 -7.08 23.82
CA GLU A 275 3.67 -6.21 23.37
C GLU A 275 3.41 -6.39 21.86
N LEU A 276 4.46 -6.56 21.05
CA LEU A 276 4.36 -6.91 19.63
C LEU A 276 3.73 -8.29 19.42
N ALA A 277 4.15 -9.29 20.20
CA ALA A 277 3.56 -10.64 20.15
C ALA A 277 2.08 -10.64 20.55
N ARG A 278 1.69 -9.85 21.55
CA ARG A 278 0.29 -9.70 21.97
C ARG A 278 -0.55 -9.03 20.88
N GLN A 279 -0.08 -7.93 20.29
CA GLN A 279 -0.77 -7.28 19.16
C GLN A 279 -0.91 -8.21 17.96
N PHE A 280 0.12 -8.99 17.65
CA PHE A 280 0.06 -10.01 16.60
C PHE A 280 -1.00 -11.08 16.88
N ALA A 281 -1.05 -11.62 18.10
CA ALA A 281 -2.04 -12.63 18.48
C ALA A 281 -3.48 -12.09 18.44
N GLU A 282 -3.69 -10.84 18.87
CA GLU A 282 -4.98 -10.15 18.80
C GLU A 282 -5.44 -9.92 17.35
N GLU A 283 -4.53 -9.44 16.49
CA GLU A 283 -4.81 -9.25 15.07
C GLU A 283 -5.10 -10.59 14.36
N ALA A 284 -4.33 -11.63 14.65
CA ALA A 284 -4.51 -12.96 14.07
C ALA A 284 -5.84 -13.59 14.46
N ALA A 285 -6.27 -13.46 15.73
CA ALA A 285 -7.58 -13.92 16.19
C ALA A 285 -8.74 -13.16 15.52
N ALA A 286 -8.59 -11.83 15.34
CA ALA A 286 -9.57 -11.03 14.61
C ALA A 286 -9.64 -11.40 13.12
N TRP A 287 -8.50 -11.71 12.50
CA TRP A 287 -8.45 -12.19 11.12
C TRP A 287 -9.07 -13.58 10.98
N GLU A 288 -8.80 -14.53 11.88
CA GLU A 288 -9.38 -15.87 11.84
C GLU A 288 -10.92 -15.82 11.84
N GLN A 289 -11.51 -15.00 12.71
CA GLN A 289 -12.95 -14.76 12.74
C GLN A 289 -13.47 -14.15 11.43
N ALA A 290 -12.77 -13.15 10.88
CA ALA A 290 -13.15 -12.51 9.61
C ALA A 290 -13.00 -13.46 8.40
N GLN A 291 -11.99 -14.32 8.38
CA GLN A 291 -11.72 -15.26 7.30
C GLN A 291 -12.82 -16.34 7.21
N GLN A 292 -13.26 -16.86 8.36
CA GLN A 292 -14.31 -17.88 8.45
C GLN A 292 -15.72 -17.32 8.21
N ALA A 293 -15.92 -16.01 8.38
CA ALA A 293 -17.20 -15.36 8.18
C ALA A 293 -17.72 -15.49 6.73
N GLN A 294 -19.02 -15.78 6.59
CA GLN A 294 -19.74 -15.79 5.31
C GLN A 294 -20.51 -14.48 5.03
N GLN A 295 -20.33 -13.48 5.89
CA GLN A 295 -20.96 -12.17 5.79
C GLN A 295 -19.88 -11.10 5.63
N VAL A 296 -20.23 -9.99 4.97
CA VAL A 296 -19.30 -8.87 4.76
C VAL A 296 -18.88 -8.18 6.07
N ALA A 297 -19.79 -8.05 7.04
CA ALA A 297 -19.59 -7.19 8.21
C ALA A 297 -18.36 -7.55 9.10
N PRO A 298 -18.04 -8.82 9.40
CA PRO A 298 -16.80 -9.15 10.14
C PRO A 298 -15.52 -8.78 9.38
N VAL A 299 -15.52 -8.91 8.04
CA VAL A 299 -14.36 -8.55 7.21
C VAL A 299 -14.18 -7.04 7.13
N GLU A 300 -15.28 -6.28 7.03
CA GLU A 300 -15.26 -4.83 7.20
C GLU A 300 -14.74 -4.42 8.58
N ALA A 301 -15.20 -5.06 9.66
CA ALA A 301 -14.78 -4.74 11.02
C ALA A 301 -13.27 -4.96 11.19
N TYR A 302 -12.73 -6.07 10.66
CA TYR A 302 -11.29 -6.30 10.61
C TYR A 302 -10.56 -5.19 9.83
N LEU A 303 -11.03 -4.82 8.62
CA LEU A 303 -10.38 -3.80 7.79
C LEU A 303 -10.48 -2.38 8.35
N ARG A 304 -11.56 -2.04 9.08
CA ARG A 304 -11.67 -0.77 9.82
C ARG A 304 -10.71 -0.72 11.00
N ARG A 305 -10.50 -1.85 11.69
CA ARG A 305 -9.61 -1.95 12.85
C ARG A 305 -8.13 -2.01 12.45
N PHE A 306 -7.81 -2.76 11.40
CA PHE A 306 -6.45 -3.06 10.93
C PHE A 306 -6.29 -2.77 9.41
N PRO A 307 -6.48 -1.53 8.94
CA PRO A 307 -6.43 -1.20 7.51
C PRO A 307 -5.05 -1.43 6.87
N SER A 308 -3.95 -1.21 7.60
CA SER A 308 -2.60 -1.66 7.21
C SER A 308 -2.13 -2.89 7.99
N GLY A 309 -3.07 -3.70 8.46
CA GLY A 309 -2.79 -4.94 9.16
C GLY A 309 -2.05 -5.97 8.32
N ARG A 310 -1.41 -6.93 8.99
CA ARG A 310 -0.69 -8.08 8.44
C ARG A 310 -1.56 -9.01 7.60
N PHE A 311 -2.89 -8.93 7.70
CA PHE A 311 -3.82 -9.67 6.83
C PHE A 311 -4.72 -8.76 6.00
N SER A 312 -4.38 -7.47 5.87
CA SER A 312 -5.23 -6.46 5.20
C SER A 312 -5.49 -6.76 3.72
N GLU A 313 -4.50 -7.22 2.94
CA GLU A 313 -4.74 -7.56 1.53
C GLU A 313 -5.57 -8.85 1.40
N LEU A 314 -5.37 -9.83 2.29
CA LEU A 314 -6.22 -11.04 2.36
C LEU A 314 -7.67 -10.69 2.69
N ALA A 315 -7.88 -9.80 3.67
CA ALA A 315 -9.20 -9.32 4.03
C ALA A 315 -9.85 -8.51 2.90
N LEU A 316 -9.09 -7.70 2.14
CA LEU A 316 -9.59 -7.02 0.93
C LEU A 316 -10.01 -8.02 -0.16
N VAL A 317 -9.28 -9.13 -0.34
CA VAL A 317 -9.65 -10.19 -1.29
C VAL A 317 -10.90 -10.95 -0.82
N ARG A 318 -11.03 -11.26 0.47
CA ARG A 318 -12.25 -11.88 1.02
C ARG A 318 -13.46 -10.95 0.90
N LEU A 319 -13.27 -9.66 1.20
CA LEU A 319 -14.29 -8.61 1.04
C LEU A 319 -14.78 -8.52 -0.41
N ASP A 320 -13.87 -8.45 -1.38
CA ASP A 320 -14.22 -8.44 -2.81
C ASP A 320 -15.10 -9.64 -3.22
N ARG A 321 -14.81 -10.84 -2.72
CA ARG A 321 -15.58 -12.05 -3.07
C ARG A 321 -16.94 -12.11 -2.40
N LEU A 322 -17.06 -11.66 -1.16
CA LEU A 322 -18.35 -11.56 -0.47
C LEU A 322 -19.24 -10.50 -1.12
N LEU A 323 -18.67 -9.34 -1.48
CA LEU A 323 -19.41 -8.28 -2.18
C LEU A 323 -19.86 -8.69 -3.58
N ALA A 324 -19.03 -9.41 -4.34
CA ALA A 324 -19.43 -9.96 -5.63
C ALA A 324 -20.60 -10.95 -5.50
N LYS A 325 -20.67 -11.75 -4.41
CA LYS A 325 -21.83 -12.61 -4.11
C LYS A 325 -23.08 -11.82 -3.73
N GLU A 326 -22.94 -10.70 -3.03
CA GLU A 326 -24.02 -9.74 -2.74
C GLU A 326 -24.43 -8.89 -3.97
N GLY A 327 -23.77 -9.07 -5.12
CA GLY A 327 -24.09 -8.40 -6.38
C GLY A 327 -23.44 -7.03 -6.58
N GLU A 328 -22.39 -6.69 -5.82
CA GLU A 328 -21.65 -5.42 -5.97
C GLU A 328 -21.06 -5.29 -7.40
N GLN A 329 -21.61 -4.38 -8.20
CA GLN A 329 -21.05 -4.04 -9.50
C GLN A 329 -19.98 -2.96 -9.35
N LYS A 330 -18.81 -3.41 -8.87
CA LYS A 330 -17.59 -2.59 -8.77
C LYS A 330 -17.30 -1.89 -10.09
N VAL A 331 -17.17 -0.55 -10.10
CA VAL A 331 -16.84 0.15 -11.37
C VAL A 331 -15.49 -0.32 -11.89
N LYS A 332 -15.42 -0.55 -13.21
CA LYS A 332 -14.18 -0.96 -13.86
C LYS A 332 -13.13 0.14 -13.71
N LEU A 333 -11.94 -0.22 -13.25
CA LEU A 333 -10.78 0.67 -13.26
C LEU A 333 -10.37 0.90 -14.70
N VAL A 334 -10.34 2.15 -15.16
CA VAL A 334 -9.87 2.47 -16.52
C VAL A 334 -8.34 2.58 -16.52
N ASN A 335 -7.70 1.43 -16.40
CA ASN A 335 -6.26 1.31 -16.61
C ASN A 335 -5.98 1.22 -18.11
N ALA A 336 -5.72 2.37 -18.72
CA ALA A 336 -5.31 2.41 -20.12
C ALA A 336 -3.84 1.97 -20.25
N ALA A 337 -3.59 0.88 -20.97
CA ALA A 337 -2.23 0.40 -21.26
C ALA A 337 -1.36 1.42 -22.04
N ALA A 338 -1.99 2.45 -22.63
CA ALA A 338 -1.34 3.55 -23.32
C ALA A 338 -1.10 4.80 -22.46
N ASN A 339 -1.44 4.79 -21.15
CA ASN A 339 -1.11 5.88 -20.25
C ASN A 339 0.35 5.74 -19.76
N PRO A 340 1.26 6.66 -20.14
CA PRO A 340 2.67 6.58 -19.73
C PRO A 340 2.88 6.86 -18.24
N PHE A 341 1.89 7.46 -17.55
CA PHE A 341 1.97 7.87 -16.14
C PHE A 341 1.42 6.84 -15.15
N THR A 342 1.01 5.65 -15.62
CA THR A 342 0.56 4.51 -14.78
C THR A 342 1.57 3.37 -14.64
N LEU A 343 2.78 3.53 -15.20
CA LEU A 343 3.81 2.49 -15.14
C LEU A 343 4.26 2.16 -13.70
N GLY A 344 4.02 3.03 -12.72
CA GLY A 344 4.34 2.79 -11.32
C GLY A 344 3.35 1.95 -10.51
N THR A 345 2.20 1.51 -11.05
CA THR A 345 1.22 0.66 -10.30
C THR A 345 0.71 -0.55 -11.10
N GLY A 346 0.57 -1.72 -10.46
CA GLY A 346 0.01 -2.93 -11.06
C GLY A 346 -0.79 -3.79 -10.07
N VAL A 347 -1.97 -4.25 -10.49
CA VAL A 347 -2.88 -5.10 -9.69
C VAL A 347 -2.82 -6.52 -10.21
N ILE A 348 -2.55 -7.49 -9.34
CA ILE A 348 -2.47 -8.91 -9.72
C ILE A 348 -3.87 -9.45 -10.05
N ASP A 349 -3.96 -10.22 -11.14
CA ASP A 349 -5.17 -10.97 -11.47
C ASP A 349 -5.33 -12.20 -10.57
N LEU A 350 -6.49 -12.34 -9.92
CA LEU A 350 -6.79 -13.43 -8.98
C LEU A 350 -7.74 -14.49 -9.57
N ASN A 351 -8.02 -14.42 -10.87
CA ASN A 351 -8.90 -15.35 -11.58
C ASN A 351 -8.11 -16.58 -12.07
N TYR A 352 -7.70 -17.42 -11.11
CA TYR A 352 -7.18 -18.76 -11.40
C TYR A 352 -8.26 -19.65 -12.01
N ARG A 353 -7.86 -20.55 -12.90
CA ARG A 353 -8.71 -21.52 -13.57
C ARG A 353 -8.21 -22.93 -13.31
N VAL A 354 -9.11 -23.90 -13.20
CA VAL A 354 -8.73 -25.32 -13.16
C VAL A 354 -8.05 -25.66 -14.48
N GLY A 355 -6.87 -26.29 -14.41
CA GLY A 355 -5.99 -26.54 -15.57
C GLY A 355 -4.93 -25.48 -15.83
N ASP A 356 -4.96 -24.31 -15.17
CA ASP A 356 -3.83 -23.37 -15.19
C ASP A 356 -2.54 -24.08 -14.75
N ARG A 357 -1.45 -23.92 -15.51
CA ARG A 357 -0.22 -24.67 -15.29
C ARG A 357 1.00 -23.77 -15.33
N TYR A 358 1.85 -23.90 -14.31
CA TYR A 358 3.08 -23.15 -14.15
C TYR A 358 4.24 -24.13 -13.98
N VAL A 359 5.32 -23.94 -14.73
CA VAL A 359 6.57 -24.69 -14.58
C VAL A 359 7.66 -23.73 -14.15
N PHE A 360 8.35 -24.06 -13.07
CA PHE A 360 9.55 -23.37 -12.63
C PHE A 360 10.74 -24.31 -12.68
N ARG A 361 11.95 -23.77 -12.82
CA ARG A 361 13.20 -24.46 -12.45
C ARG A 361 13.78 -23.80 -11.22
N THR A 362 14.55 -24.55 -10.44
CA THR A 362 15.43 -23.97 -9.42
C THR A 362 16.90 -24.09 -9.80
N GLN A 363 17.75 -23.24 -9.25
CA GLN A 363 19.20 -23.24 -9.44
C GLN A 363 19.87 -22.72 -8.15
N ASP A 364 20.97 -23.33 -7.73
CA ASP A 364 21.77 -22.77 -6.64
C ASP A 364 22.52 -21.50 -7.11
N LEU A 365 22.32 -20.40 -6.40
CA LEU A 365 22.79 -19.07 -6.79
C LEU A 365 24.30 -18.90 -6.67
N LEU A 366 24.99 -19.71 -5.87
CA LEU A 366 26.46 -19.64 -5.68
C LEU A 366 27.18 -20.55 -6.67
N THR A 367 26.79 -21.82 -6.70
CA THR A 367 27.43 -22.90 -7.47
C THR A 367 26.92 -23.00 -8.91
N LYS A 368 25.78 -22.35 -9.22
CA LYS A 368 25.07 -22.41 -10.51
C LYS A 368 24.56 -23.80 -10.91
N VAL A 369 24.60 -24.77 -10.00
CA VAL A 369 24.04 -26.11 -10.21
C VAL A 369 22.52 -25.99 -10.39
N GLU A 370 22.01 -26.54 -11.49
CA GLU A 370 20.56 -26.64 -11.70
C GLU A 370 19.93 -27.61 -10.70
N GLY A 371 18.81 -27.18 -10.14
CA GLY A 371 17.99 -27.95 -9.21
C GLY A 371 16.82 -28.64 -9.90
N ARG A 372 15.70 -28.72 -9.20
CA ARG A 372 14.50 -29.44 -9.67
C ARG A 372 13.62 -28.56 -10.54
N GLN A 373 12.91 -29.17 -11.49
CA GLN A 373 11.70 -28.57 -12.04
C GLN A 373 10.53 -28.74 -11.07
N LEU A 374 9.70 -27.71 -10.98
CA LEU A 374 8.49 -27.65 -10.16
C LEU A 374 7.31 -27.39 -11.10
N VAL A 375 6.44 -28.40 -11.25
CA VAL A 375 5.20 -28.28 -12.03
C VAL A 375 4.05 -28.06 -11.07
N ASN A 376 3.35 -26.93 -11.20
CA ASN A 376 2.15 -26.61 -10.43
C ASN A 376 0.98 -26.51 -11.41
N ALA A 377 0.12 -27.52 -11.44
CA ALA A 377 -1.15 -27.49 -12.18
C ALA A 377 -2.30 -27.27 -11.19
N VAL A 378 -3.15 -26.27 -11.44
CA VAL A 378 -4.32 -25.97 -10.61
C VAL A 378 -5.35 -27.09 -10.80
N SER A 379 -5.60 -27.85 -9.73
CA SER A 379 -6.61 -28.91 -9.70
C SER A 379 -7.96 -28.40 -9.19
N GLU A 380 -7.98 -27.39 -8.32
CA GLU A 380 -9.20 -26.82 -7.76
C GLU A 380 -8.95 -25.35 -7.34
N VAL A 381 -9.99 -24.51 -7.43
CA VAL A 381 -10.00 -23.12 -6.94
C VAL A 381 -11.20 -22.95 -6.03
N THR A 382 -10.98 -22.63 -4.76
CA THR A 382 -12.04 -22.42 -3.76
C THR A 382 -12.35 -20.93 -3.58
N GLU A 383 -13.18 -20.58 -2.60
CA GLU A 383 -13.44 -19.20 -2.20
C GLU A 383 -12.23 -18.43 -1.65
N ASP A 384 -11.21 -19.13 -1.14
CA ASP A 384 -10.05 -18.55 -0.45
C ASP A 384 -8.70 -19.13 -0.88
N ARG A 385 -8.68 -20.23 -1.65
CA ARG A 385 -7.47 -21.02 -1.97
C ARG A 385 -7.34 -21.37 -3.44
N VAL A 386 -6.10 -21.64 -3.82
CA VAL A 386 -5.75 -22.34 -5.05
C VAL A 386 -5.06 -23.64 -4.67
N ILE A 387 -5.60 -24.75 -5.15
CA ILE A 387 -5.17 -26.10 -4.85
C ILE A 387 -4.48 -26.64 -6.10
N TYR A 388 -3.22 -27.05 -5.96
CA TYR A 388 -2.39 -27.53 -7.06
C TYR A 388 -2.06 -29.02 -6.86
N ASN A 389 -1.96 -29.74 -7.97
CA ASN A 389 -1.54 -31.14 -8.02
C ASN A 389 -2.31 -32.01 -7.01
N ASN A 390 -3.63 -31.91 -6.99
CA ASN A 390 -4.53 -32.66 -6.11
C ASN A 390 -4.23 -32.45 -4.60
N GLY A 391 -3.88 -31.23 -4.21
CA GLY A 391 -3.66 -30.87 -2.80
C GLY A 391 -2.24 -31.14 -2.28
N ALA A 392 -1.28 -31.43 -3.16
CA ALA A 392 0.14 -31.47 -2.80
C ALA A 392 0.67 -30.07 -2.44
N LEU A 393 0.27 -29.04 -3.21
CA LEU A 393 0.55 -27.63 -2.90
C LEU A 393 -0.77 -26.89 -2.74
N VAL A 394 -0.91 -26.10 -1.68
CA VAL A 394 -2.06 -25.22 -1.47
C VAL A 394 -1.54 -23.82 -1.17
N THR A 395 -2.10 -22.82 -1.85
CA THR A 395 -1.89 -21.40 -1.56
C THR A 395 -3.23 -20.73 -1.25
N ASP A 396 -3.18 -19.54 -0.67
CA ASP A 396 -4.29 -18.60 -0.84
C ASP A 396 -4.31 -18.04 -2.27
N LEU A 397 -5.25 -17.12 -2.54
CA LEU A 397 -5.41 -16.47 -3.85
C LEU A 397 -4.26 -15.52 -4.20
N LEU A 398 -3.69 -14.81 -3.23
CA LEU A 398 -2.51 -13.96 -3.46
C LEU A 398 -1.25 -14.80 -3.73
N GLY A 399 -1.31 -16.09 -3.46
CA GLY A 399 -0.26 -17.04 -3.74
C GLY A 399 0.64 -17.35 -2.54
N ASN A 400 0.30 -16.87 -1.34
CA ASN A 400 1.02 -17.24 -0.12
C ASN A 400 0.79 -18.71 0.16
N VAL A 401 1.86 -19.44 0.48
CA VAL A 401 1.80 -20.90 0.65
C VAL A 401 1.13 -21.24 1.98
N LEU A 402 0.16 -22.14 1.96
CA LEU A 402 -0.52 -22.69 3.14
C LEU A 402 -0.06 -24.13 3.45
N LYS A 403 0.24 -24.91 2.41
CA LYS A 403 0.74 -26.29 2.50
C LYS A 403 1.70 -26.61 1.35
N ARG A 404 2.81 -27.28 1.64
CA ARG A 404 3.79 -27.79 0.65
C ARG A 404 3.67 -29.30 0.41
N PRO A 405 4.22 -29.82 -0.72
CA PRO A 405 4.25 -31.25 -1.01
C PRO A 405 5.04 -32.08 0.01
N ASP A 406 5.97 -31.47 0.73
CA ASP A 406 6.76 -32.09 1.81
C ASP A 406 5.99 -32.23 3.14
N GLY A 407 4.74 -31.76 3.21
CA GLY A 407 3.90 -31.77 4.41
C GLY A 407 4.01 -30.51 5.28
N THR A 408 4.95 -29.61 5.00
CA THR A 408 5.10 -28.33 5.75
C THR A 408 3.84 -27.48 5.58
N THR A 409 3.30 -26.98 6.69
CA THR A 409 2.17 -26.04 6.72
C THR A 409 2.57 -24.68 7.25
N PHE A 410 1.77 -23.68 6.92
CA PHE A 410 2.04 -22.27 7.15
C PHE A 410 0.79 -21.62 7.72
N GLY A 411 0.96 -20.81 8.76
CA GLY A 411 -0.10 -19.92 9.23
C GLY A 411 -0.43 -18.82 8.20
N PRO A 412 -1.53 -18.08 8.41
CA PRO A 412 -1.86 -16.91 7.59
C PRO A 412 -0.65 -15.98 7.45
N SER A 413 -0.35 -15.55 6.22
CA SER A 413 0.83 -14.74 5.91
C SER A 413 0.57 -13.83 4.72
N GLN A 414 1.26 -12.69 4.70
CA GLN A 414 1.13 -11.66 3.67
C GLN A 414 2.48 -11.44 3.00
N PHE A 415 3.01 -12.48 2.36
CA PHE A 415 4.27 -12.40 1.64
C PHE A 415 4.11 -11.65 0.31
N PHE A 416 3.00 -11.89 -0.40
CA PHE A 416 2.60 -11.18 -1.61
C PHE A 416 1.55 -10.10 -1.31
N ALA A 417 1.50 -9.06 -2.15
CA ALA A 417 0.45 -8.04 -2.15
C ALA A 417 -0.50 -8.26 -3.34
N ARG A 418 -1.70 -7.66 -3.27
CA ARG A 418 -2.62 -7.60 -4.41
C ARG A 418 -2.21 -6.51 -5.40
N GLU A 419 -1.81 -5.37 -4.87
CA GLU A 419 -1.44 -4.17 -5.63
C GLU A 419 0.02 -3.85 -5.35
N TYR A 420 0.80 -3.68 -6.41
CA TYR A 420 2.21 -3.33 -6.38
C TYR A 420 2.38 -1.90 -6.88
N SER A 421 3.05 -1.07 -6.09
CA SER A 421 3.50 0.25 -6.50
C SER A 421 4.89 0.53 -5.94
N LEU A 422 5.67 1.36 -6.62
CA LEU A 422 7.03 1.70 -6.17
C LEU A 422 7.02 2.26 -4.74
N GLY A 423 7.95 1.79 -3.92
CA GLY A 423 8.10 2.24 -2.53
C GLY A 423 7.14 1.58 -1.53
N LYS A 424 6.04 0.92 -1.96
CA LYS A 424 5.07 0.25 -1.09
C LYS A 424 5.76 -0.69 -0.10
N LYS A 425 5.48 -0.52 1.19
CA LYS A 425 5.98 -1.33 2.32
C LYS A 425 4.84 -2.13 2.94
N TRP A 426 5.13 -3.32 3.45
CA TRP A 426 4.27 -4.06 4.38
C TRP A 426 5.12 -5.03 5.21
N THR A 427 4.54 -5.60 6.26
CA THR A 427 5.20 -6.63 7.08
C THR A 427 4.34 -7.88 7.17
N THR A 428 4.97 -9.02 7.43
CA THR A 428 4.27 -10.28 7.68
C THR A 428 4.98 -11.04 8.78
N ARG A 429 4.21 -11.65 9.68
CA ARG A 429 4.69 -12.57 10.71
C ARG A 429 3.79 -13.79 10.72
N TYR A 430 4.36 -14.98 10.68
CA TYR A 430 3.59 -16.22 10.57
C TYR A 430 4.33 -17.41 11.15
N ALA A 431 3.56 -18.36 11.69
CA ALA A 431 4.09 -19.65 12.11
C ALA A 431 4.33 -20.55 10.89
N ILE A 432 5.39 -21.36 10.95
CA ILE A 432 5.66 -22.45 10.03
C ILE A 432 5.75 -23.75 10.84
N ARG A 433 5.03 -24.78 10.42
CA ARG A 433 5.07 -26.12 11.02
C ARG A 433 5.66 -27.09 10.00
N PHE A 434 6.84 -27.60 10.31
CA PHE A 434 7.58 -28.54 9.47
C PHE A 434 6.97 -29.95 9.54
N SER A 435 7.30 -30.78 8.56
CA SER A 435 6.79 -32.17 8.50
C SER A 435 7.38 -33.10 9.56
N ASP A 436 8.48 -32.72 10.22
CA ASP A 436 9.00 -33.37 11.42
C ASP A 436 8.23 -32.98 12.71
N GLY A 437 7.21 -32.13 12.59
CA GLY A 437 6.40 -31.63 13.69
C GLY A 437 7.01 -30.45 14.45
N SER A 438 8.23 -30.01 14.09
CA SER A 438 8.82 -28.79 14.66
C SER A 438 8.10 -27.53 14.16
N GLU A 439 8.12 -26.49 14.99
CA GLU A 439 7.50 -25.20 14.67
C GLU A 439 8.53 -24.08 14.79
N ASP A 440 8.33 -23.02 14.01
CA ASP A 440 9.14 -21.80 14.05
C ASP A 440 8.27 -20.60 13.61
N VAL A 441 8.79 -19.39 13.76
CA VAL A 441 8.12 -18.15 13.37
C VAL A 441 9.00 -17.39 12.41
N ILE A 442 8.42 -17.00 11.26
CA ILE A 442 9.07 -16.13 10.29
C ILE A 442 8.46 -14.73 10.43
N GLU A 443 9.32 -13.71 10.48
CA GLU A 443 8.95 -12.29 10.51
C GLU A 443 9.73 -11.53 9.44
N LEU A 444 9.04 -10.68 8.67
CA LEU A 444 9.57 -9.99 7.49
C LEU A 444 9.07 -8.57 7.32
N ASP A 445 10.00 -7.70 6.93
CA ASP A 445 9.78 -6.41 6.32
C ASP A 445 9.88 -6.56 4.79
N ILE A 446 8.87 -6.11 4.07
CA ILE A 446 8.74 -6.28 2.61
C ILE A 446 8.55 -4.93 1.94
N ARG A 447 9.28 -4.68 0.84
CA ARG A 447 9.17 -3.43 0.06
C ARG A 447 9.30 -3.65 -1.44
N VAL A 448 8.49 -2.94 -2.22
CA VAL A 448 8.71 -2.79 -3.67
C VAL A 448 9.86 -1.80 -3.89
N ILE A 449 11.02 -2.30 -4.31
CA ILE A 449 12.26 -1.52 -4.41
C ILE A 449 12.51 -0.92 -5.79
N GLY A 450 11.82 -1.37 -6.84
CA GLY A 450 12.06 -0.89 -8.20
C GLY A 450 11.22 -1.58 -9.27
N ARG A 451 11.55 -1.27 -10.52
CA ARG A 451 11.13 -2.03 -11.71
C ARG A 451 12.37 -2.53 -12.45
N GLU A 452 12.31 -3.73 -13.02
CA GLU A 452 13.42 -4.38 -13.72
C GLU A 452 12.86 -5.26 -14.86
N THR A 453 13.36 -5.04 -16.07
CA THR A 453 13.16 -5.95 -17.20
C THR A 453 13.98 -7.21 -16.95
N ILE A 454 13.34 -8.37 -16.81
CA ILE A 454 14.04 -9.65 -16.67
C ILE A 454 13.66 -10.63 -17.78
N THR A 455 14.64 -11.41 -18.23
CA THR A 455 14.42 -12.55 -19.13
C THR A 455 14.60 -13.85 -18.36
N VAL A 456 13.58 -14.71 -18.46
CA VAL A 456 13.56 -16.09 -17.94
C VAL A 456 13.20 -17.04 -19.11
N PRO A 457 13.29 -18.38 -18.98
CA PRO A 457 12.98 -19.25 -20.12
C PRO A 457 11.53 -19.13 -20.64
N ALA A 458 10.59 -18.64 -19.82
CA ALA A 458 9.23 -18.31 -20.25
C ALA A 458 9.08 -17.00 -21.06
N GLY A 459 10.16 -16.22 -21.24
CA GLY A 459 10.16 -14.95 -21.98
C GLY A 459 10.74 -13.76 -21.19
N THR A 460 10.59 -12.56 -21.75
CA THR A 460 11.00 -11.28 -21.14
C THR A 460 9.79 -10.58 -20.51
N PHE A 461 9.96 -10.07 -19.28
CA PHE A 461 8.91 -9.48 -18.46
C PHE A 461 9.35 -8.15 -17.85
N GLU A 462 8.46 -7.17 -17.91
CA GLU A 462 8.55 -5.89 -17.18
C GLU A 462 8.04 -6.07 -15.74
N CYS A 463 8.95 -6.33 -14.81
CA CYS A 463 8.57 -6.71 -13.44
C CYS A 463 8.67 -5.56 -12.45
N PHE A 464 7.78 -5.56 -11.44
CA PHE A 464 8.09 -4.95 -10.16
C PHE A 464 9.10 -5.84 -9.42
N VAL A 465 10.07 -5.20 -8.78
CA VAL A 465 11.07 -5.84 -7.95
C VAL A 465 10.70 -5.64 -6.50
N VAL A 466 10.59 -6.74 -5.75
CA VAL A 466 10.25 -6.74 -4.34
C VAL A 466 11.36 -7.39 -3.54
N GLU A 467 11.73 -6.75 -2.44
CA GLU A 467 12.68 -7.28 -1.47
C GLU A 467 11.95 -7.60 -0.16
N ALA A 468 12.24 -8.75 0.44
CA ALA A 468 11.76 -9.13 1.75
C ALA A 468 12.92 -9.56 2.64
N ASN A 469 13.09 -8.88 3.77
CA ASN A 469 14.17 -9.09 4.73
C ASN A 469 13.59 -9.45 6.10
N GLY A 470 14.26 -10.33 6.83
CA GLY A 470 13.92 -10.59 8.23
C GLY A 470 14.48 -11.90 8.74
N TRP A 471 13.72 -12.59 9.60
CA TRP A 471 14.26 -13.63 10.46
C TRP A 471 13.31 -14.82 10.61
N THR A 472 13.91 -16.01 10.75
CA THR A 472 13.29 -17.20 11.32
C THR A 472 13.75 -17.28 12.78
N LEU A 473 12.85 -16.97 13.71
CA LEU A 473 13.19 -16.57 15.08
C LEU A 473 13.82 -17.70 15.90
N GLY A 474 13.20 -18.89 15.94
CA GLY A 474 13.67 -20.02 16.76
C GLY A 474 15.01 -20.58 16.30
N ARG A 475 15.28 -20.58 14.99
CA ARG A 475 16.58 -21.02 14.43
C ARG A 475 17.69 -19.96 14.46
N GLY A 476 17.35 -18.70 14.75
CA GLY A 476 18.29 -17.57 14.68
C GLY A 476 18.87 -17.38 13.28
N GLN A 477 18.02 -17.55 12.25
CA GLN A 477 18.41 -17.52 10.84
C GLN A 477 17.89 -16.23 10.21
N SER A 478 18.76 -15.44 9.57
CA SER A 478 18.32 -14.33 8.74
C SER A 478 17.92 -14.82 7.35
N ASN A 479 16.88 -14.21 6.82
CA ASN A 479 16.33 -14.51 5.51
C ASN A 479 16.33 -13.23 4.66
N HIS A 480 16.75 -13.37 3.42
CA HIS A 480 16.67 -12.34 2.40
C HIS A 480 16.06 -12.94 1.15
N TRP A 481 15.09 -12.25 0.57
CA TRP A 481 14.37 -12.63 -0.63
C TRP A 481 14.35 -11.44 -1.59
N LYS A 482 14.64 -11.70 -2.87
CA LYS A 482 14.37 -10.76 -3.96
C LYS A 482 13.45 -11.47 -4.95
N TYR A 483 12.30 -10.90 -5.28
CA TYR A 483 11.36 -11.52 -6.22
C TYR A 483 10.77 -10.53 -7.22
N TRP A 484 10.37 -11.07 -8.37
CA TRP A 484 9.92 -10.31 -9.52
C TRP A 484 8.49 -10.71 -9.88
N VAL A 485 7.60 -9.72 -9.99
CA VAL A 485 6.19 -9.92 -10.36
C VAL A 485 5.81 -9.04 -11.54
N ALA A 486 5.10 -9.64 -12.51
CA ALA A 486 4.49 -8.95 -13.64
C ALA A 486 2.95 -9.09 -13.51
N PRO A 487 2.31 -8.32 -12.60
CA PRO A 487 0.91 -8.55 -12.20
C PRO A 487 -0.10 -8.37 -13.36
N ASP A 488 0.29 -7.64 -14.41
CA ASP A 488 -0.46 -7.45 -15.66
C ASP A 488 -0.39 -8.64 -16.63
N LYS A 489 0.57 -9.57 -16.43
CA LYS A 489 0.77 -10.78 -17.25
C LYS A 489 0.46 -12.06 -16.49
N LEU A 490 0.87 -12.13 -15.22
CA LEU A 490 0.98 -13.36 -14.46
C LEU A 490 0.48 -13.18 -13.03
N ASN A 491 -0.35 -14.12 -12.59
CA ASN A 491 -0.88 -14.24 -11.23
C ASN A 491 0.11 -14.93 -10.25
N ARG A 492 1.36 -15.09 -10.66
CA ARG A 492 2.46 -15.75 -9.93
C ARG A 492 3.76 -14.96 -10.15
N LEU A 493 4.77 -15.25 -9.34
CA LEU A 493 6.13 -14.71 -9.54
C LEU A 493 6.72 -15.15 -10.89
N VAL A 494 7.51 -14.27 -11.50
CA VAL A 494 8.32 -14.56 -12.70
C VAL A 494 9.65 -15.18 -12.29
N ALA A 495 10.26 -14.64 -11.23
CA ALA A 495 11.44 -15.19 -10.58
C ALA A 495 11.46 -14.84 -9.08
N MET A 496 12.26 -15.58 -8.30
CA MET A 496 12.53 -15.34 -6.89
C MET A 496 13.89 -15.92 -6.51
N ASP A 497 14.75 -15.09 -5.95
CA ASP A 497 16.01 -15.46 -5.32
C ASP A 497 15.82 -15.54 -3.79
N VAL A 498 16.41 -16.55 -3.16
CA VAL A 498 16.25 -16.88 -1.73
C VAL A 498 17.63 -17.09 -1.09
N TRP A 499 17.94 -16.33 -0.05
CA TRP A 499 19.15 -16.51 0.76
C TRP A 499 18.78 -16.69 2.23
N TRP A 500 19.22 -17.80 2.82
CA TRP A 500 19.10 -18.07 4.25
C TRP A 500 20.49 -18.15 4.88
N ARG A 501 20.74 -17.39 5.95
CA ARG A 501 22.03 -17.30 6.62
C ARG A 501 21.89 -17.56 8.13
N ARG A 502 22.86 -18.26 8.72
CA ARG A 502 22.94 -18.45 10.18
C ARG A 502 24.33 -18.00 10.63
N GLY A 503 24.39 -16.84 11.28
CA GLY A 503 25.63 -16.07 11.37
C GLY A 503 26.18 -15.79 9.96
N ASN A 504 27.49 -15.98 9.78
CA ASN A 504 28.16 -15.74 8.50
C ASN A 504 28.00 -16.89 7.48
N ARG A 505 27.37 -18.02 7.85
CA ARG A 505 27.21 -19.17 6.95
C ARG A 505 25.93 -19.05 6.13
N ILE A 506 26.04 -19.18 4.80
CA ILE A 506 24.90 -19.36 3.91
C ILE A 506 24.45 -20.83 4.01
N ASN A 507 23.19 -21.04 4.38
CA ASN A 507 22.56 -22.36 4.51
C ASN A 507 21.73 -22.73 3.28
N ARG A 508 21.21 -21.72 2.55
CA ARG A 508 20.46 -21.87 1.30
C ARG A 508 20.70 -20.63 0.43
N SER A 509 20.86 -20.85 -0.87
CA SER A 509 21.05 -19.80 -1.87
C SER A 509 20.41 -20.29 -3.16
N GLU A 510 19.10 -20.09 -3.34
CA GLU A 510 18.34 -20.70 -4.45
C GLU A 510 17.60 -19.64 -5.26
N ARG A 511 17.73 -19.70 -6.58
CA ARG A 511 16.88 -19.01 -7.55
C ARG A 511 15.78 -19.95 -8.02
N GLN A 512 14.55 -19.47 -8.06
CA GLN A 512 13.43 -20.08 -8.74
C GLN A 512 13.01 -19.16 -9.89
N GLU A 513 12.83 -19.68 -11.10
CA GLU A 513 12.39 -18.88 -12.25
C GLU A 513 11.42 -19.64 -13.17
N LEU A 514 10.53 -18.89 -13.81
CA LEU A 514 9.46 -19.42 -14.65
C LEU A 514 10.02 -19.95 -15.98
N VAL A 515 9.77 -21.23 -16.24
CA VAL A 515 10.14 -21.93 -17.47
C VAL A 515 9.01 -21.88 -18.49
N SER A 516 7.77 -22.05 -18.05
CA SER A 516 6.58 -21.87 -18.89
C SER A 516 5.35 -21.64 -18.02
N TYR A 517 4.34 -21.00 -18.61
CA TYR A 517 3.00 -20.91 -18.03
C TYR A 517 1.95 -21.13 -19.13
N ALA A 518 0.81 -21.70 -18.78
CA ALA A 518 -0.34 -21.85 -19.63
C ALA A 518 -1.59 -21.56 -18.80
N ARG A 519 -2.50 -20.75 -19.33
CA ARG A 519 -3.84 -20.57 -18.73
C ARG A 519 -4.81 -21.55 -19.39
N ALA A 520 -5.72 -22.12 -18.62
CA ALA A 520 -6.86 -22.86 -19.17
C ALA A 520 -7.79 -21.88 -19.93
N GLY A 521 -8.51 -22.39 -20.94
CA GLY A 521 -9.44 -21.63 -21.78
C GLY A 521 -10.56 -20.95 -21.00
#